data_AF-H2ZQU4-F1
#
_entry.id   AF-H2ZQU4-F1
#
_cell.length_a   1.000
_cell.length_b   1.000
_cell.length_c   1.000
_cell.angle_alpha   90.00
_cell.angle_beta   90.00
_cell.angle_gamma   90.00
#
_symmetry.space_group_name_H-M   'P 1'
#
loop_
_entity.id
_entity.type
_entity.pdbx_description
1 polymer ?
#
loop_
_entity_poly.entity_id
_entity_poly.type
_entity_poly.pdbx_seq_one_letter_code
_entity_poly.pdbx_strand_id
1 'polypeptide(L)'
;MLLGRLNSDGSRKPGAVDKYCGGDTKVLISKVAADTESKGLNEDAVHLYDLCGNHDQALTLLNRLLCPVVSSSDASHSDRARLKTLAIGLANRYRNQAVETSRQVRSTFHLLLDLLVFFDLYHANRVEQALDVVNELQMLPSTTEQVQSKVTIFKTYSDEIRQNISDILLATMTLLTRQCKQQQNLNKSVTTKSGDYLCANARRYARALITFAGMLPYHLPGDATARLVQLEVQMT
;
A
#
# COMPACT_ATOMS: atom_id res chain seq x y z
N MET A 1 10.71 -10.56 28.09
CA MET A 1 10.69 -10.61 29.58
C MET A 1 11.42 -9.43 30.24
N LEU A 2 12.53 -8.93 29.66
CA LEU A 2 13.29 -7.81 30.23
C LEU A 2 12.59 -6.45 30.10
N LEU A 3 12.15 -6.07 28.91
CA LEU A 3 11.58 -4.74 28.62
C LEU A 3 10.04 -4.66 28.77
N GLY A 4 9.37 -5.77 29.07
CA GLY A 4 7.92 -5.86 29.15
C GLY A 4 7.28 -6.38 27.85
N ARG A 5 5.94 -6.33 27.79
CA ARG A 5 5.15 -6.69 26.59
C ARG A 5 3.91 -5.80 26.51
N LEU A 6 3.41 -5.57 25.30
CA LEU A 6 2.12 -4.92 25.11
C LEU A 6 1.01 -5.95 25.23
N ASN A 7 -0.05 -5.59 25.94
CA ASN A 7 -1.31 -6.33 25.97
C ASN A 7 -2.15 -5.97 24.73
N SER A 8 -3.22 -6.72 24.47
CA SER A 8 -4.11 -6.52 23.32
C SER A 8 -4.84 -5.17 23.33
N ASP A 9 -5.03 -4.58 24.52
CA ASP A 9 -5.57 -3.23 24.74
C ASP A 9 -4.51 -2.12 24.52
N GLY A 10 -3.28 -2.51 24.18
CA GLY A 10 -2.11 -1.64 24.03
C GLY A 10 -1.56 -1.08 25.35
N SER A 11 -1.99 -1.61 26.50
CA SER A 11 -1.35 -1.32 27.79
C SER A 11 -0.02 -2.07 27.90
N ARG A 12 1.02 -1.41 28.43
CA ARG A 12 2.33 -2.02 28.63
C ARG A 12 2.36 -2.80 29.93
N LYS A 13 2.55 -4.12 29.84
CA LYS A 13 2.88 -4.96 30.99
C LYS A 13 4.37 -4.79 31.34
N PRO A 14 4.70 -4.34 32.57
CA PRO A 14 6.08 -4.07 32.98
C PRO A 14 6.97 -5.32 32.93
N GLY A 15 8.21 -5.13 32.50
CA GLY A 15 9.26 -6.13 32.46
C GLY A 15 10.10 -6.16 33.73
N ALA A 16 11.15 -6.99 33.72
CA ALA A 16 12.11 -7.03 34.82
C ALA A 16 12.82 -5.68 35.03
N VAL A 17 13.11 -4.95 33.96
CA VAL A 17 13.76 -3.63 34.06
C VAL A 17 12.87 -2.62 34.78
N ASP A 18 11.56 -2.60 34.52
CA ASP A 18 10.64 -1.71 35.24
C ASP A 18 10.53 -2.02 36.74
N LYS A 19 10.80 -3.28 37.12
CA LYS A 19 10.71 -3.73 38.52
C LYS A 19 11.98 -3.46 39.32
N TYR A 20 13.15 -3.54 38.67
CA TYR A 20 14.44 -3.53 39.35
C TYR A 20 15.30 -2.31 39.02
N CYS A 21 14.98 -1.56 37.97
CA CYS A 21 15.68 -0.33 37.59
C CYS A 21 14.72 0.85 37.73
N GLY A 22 14.90 1.69 38.77
CA GLY A 22 14.09 2.88 39.02
C GLY A 22 14.32 4.05 38.05
N GLY A 23 14.79 3.78 36.82
CA GLY A 23 15.07 4.79 35.79
C GLY A 23 13.98 4.87 34.73
N ASP A 24 14.12 5.80 33.78
CA ASP A 24 13.18 5.96 32.66
C ASP A 24 13.28 4.80 31.67
N THR A 25 12.52 3.73 31.89
CA THR A 25 12.51 2.56 31.01
C THR A 25 12.13 2.90 29.57
N LYS A 26 11.30 3.93 29.36
CA LYS A 26 10.93 4.39 28.00
C LYS A 26 12.15 4.89 27.22
N VAL A 27 13.04 5.63 27.87
CA VAL A 27 14.27 6.17 27.24
C VAL A 27 15.26 5.05 26.97
N LEU A 28 15.33 4.04 27.85
CA LEU A 28 16.15 2.85 27.58
C LEU A 28 15.61 2.09 26.37
N ILE A 29 14.29 1.85 26.31
CA ILE A 29 13.66 1.13 25.20
C ILE A 29 13.85 1.90 23.88
N SER A 30 13.73 3.23 23.87
CA SER A 30 13.95 4.01 22.65
C SER A 30 15.40 3.92 22.14
N LYS A 31 16.38 3.91 23.05
CA LYS A 31 17.79 3.68 22.66
C LYS A 31 18.03 2.28 22.10
N VAL A 32 17.44 1.26 22.74
CA VAL A 32 17.54 -0.12 22.24
C VAL A 32 16.82 -0.26 20.89
N ALA A 33 15.68 0.41 20.69
CA ALA A 33 14.99 0.43 19.41
C ALA A 33 15.87 1.00 18.29
N ALA A 34 16.51 2.16 18.53
CA ALA A 34 17.41 2.78 17.57
C ALA A 34 18.64 1.89 17.25
N ASP A 35 19.23 1.25 18.25
CA ASP A 35 20.35 0.31 18.05
C ASP A 35 19.88 -0.92 17.23
N THR A 36 18.69 -1.44 17.53
CA THR A 36 18.07 -2.58 16.82
C THR A 36 17.77 -2.24 15.36
N GLU A 37 17.27 -1.02 15.11
CA GLU A 37 17.06 -0.48 13.77
C GLU A 37 18.39 -0.35 13.00
N SER A 38 19.45 0.16 13.64
CA SER A 38 20.77 0.30 13.01
C SER A 38 21.39 -1.05 12.60
N LYS A 39 21.01 -2.12 13.32
CA LYS A 39 21.42 -3.50 13.03
C LYS A 39 20.58 -4.17 11.93
N GLY A 40 19.55 -3.49 11.42
CA GLY A 40 18.67 -4.00 10.36
C GLY A 40 17.55 -4.92 10.86
N LEU A 41 17.38 -5.09 12.18
CA LEU A 41 16.30 -5.87 12.79
C LEU A 41 15.02 -5.03 12.87
N ASN A 42 14.49 -4.65 11.70
CA ASN A 42 13.49 -3.60 11.61
C ASN A 42 12.14 -3.98 12.26
N GLU A 43 11.70 -5.23 12.18
CA GLU A 43 10.44 -5.65 12.80
C GLU A 43 10.49 -5.59 14.33
N ASP A 44 11.61 -6.03 14.92
CA ASP A 44 11.85 -5.92 16.35
C ASP A 44 11.92 -4.44 16.78
N ALA A 45 12.55 -3.59 15.97
CA ALA A 45 12.59 -2.15 16.22
C ALA A 45 11.19 -1.52 16.22
N VAL A 46 10.29 -1.92 15.30
CA VAL A 46 8.88 -1.47 15.32
C VAL A 46 8.21 -1.84 16.64
N HIS A 47 8.38 -3.08 17.11
CA HIS A 47 7.83 -3.51 18.40
C HIS A 47 8.39 -2.71 19.59
N LEU A 48 9.68 -2.36 19.56
CA LEU A 48 10.30 -1.57 20.61
C LEU A 48 9.85 -0.11 20.60
N TYR A 49 9.70 0.51 19.43
CA TYR A 49 9.13 1.86 19.31
C TYR A 49 7.68 1.93 19.78
N ASP A 50 6.89 0.91 19.43
CA ASP A 50 5.51 0.79 19.92
C ASP A 50 5.47 0.58 21.45
N LEU A 51 6.42 -0.18 22.01
CA LEU A 51 6.53 -0.43 23.44
C LEU A 51 6.90 0.82 24.25
N CYS A 52 7.73 1.71 23.72
CA CYS A 52 8.08 2.96 24.41
C CYS A 52 7.03 4.08 24.23
N GLY A 53 6.00 3.84 23.41
CA GLY A 53 4.96 4.81 23.09
C GLY A 53 5.37 5.80 21.99
N ASN A 54 6.48 5.53 21.28
CA ASN A 54 6.89 6.34 20.13
C ASN A 54 6.22 5.81 18.85
N HIS A 55 4.90 6.00 18.80
CA HIS A 55 4.04 5.48 17.75
C HIS A 55 4.34 6.09 16.37
N ASP A 56 4.84 7.32 16.34
CA ASP A 56 5.21 8.00 15.10
C ASP A 56 6.39 7.33 14.40
N GLN A 57 7.46 7.00 15.15
CA GLN A 57 8.59 6.24 14.63
C GLN A 57 8.22 4.80 14.28
N ALA A 58 7.35 4.16 15.08
CA ALA A 58 6.86 2.82 14.78
C ALA A 58 6.14 2.77 13.42
N LEU A 59 5.23 3.72 13.15
CA LEU A 59 4.54 3.80 11.86
C LEU A 59 5.46 4.21 10.71
N THR A 60 6.40 5.13 10.95
CA THR A 60 7.36 5.56 9.91
C THR A 60 8.22 4.39 9.45
N LEU A 61 8.77 3.63 10.40
CA LEU A 61 9.54 2.43 10.11
C LEU A 61 8.69 1.37 9.41
N LEU A 62 7.46 1.17 9.87
CA LEU A 62 6.54 0.21 9.25
C LEU A 62 6.14 0.60 7.82
N ASN A 63 5.89 1.88 7.53
CA ASN A 63 5.61 2.37 6.18
C ASN A 63 6.78 2.05 5.24
N ARG A 64 8.01 2.26 5.71
CA ARG A 64 9.24 1.92 4.97
C ARG A 64 9.37 0.42 4.70
N LEU A 65 8.97 -0.43 5.64
CA LEU A 65 8.98 -1.90 5.47
C LEU A 65 7.87 -2.40 4.55
N LEU A 66 6.68 -1.79 4.62
CA LEU A 66 5.55 -2.16 3.78
C LEU A 66 5.77 -1.75 2.33
N CYS A 67 6.35 -0.57 2.09
CA CYS A 67 6.57 -0.01 0.76
C CYS A 67 7.07 -1.01 -0.30
N PRO A 68 8.18 -1.75 -0.09
CA PRO A 68 8.69 -2.69 -1.10
C PRO A 68 7.87 -3.98 -1.25
N VAL A 69 7.04 -4.34 -0.26
CA VAL A 69 6.29 -5.61 -0.28
C VAL A 69 4.83 -5.44 -0.71
N VAL A 70 4.34 -4.22 -0.86
CA VAL A 70 2.92 -3.93 -1.16
C VAL A 70 2.44 -4.63 -2.43
N SER A 71 3.22 -4.54 -3.51
CA SER A 71 2.87 -5.13 -4.83
C SER A 71 3.21 -6.63 -4.95
N SER A 72 4.00 -7.18 -4.03
CA SER A 72 4.41 -8.59 -4.04
C SER A 72 3.22 -9.53 -3.84
N SER A 73 3.30 -10.75 -4.37
CA SER A 73 2.26 -11.77 -4.19
C SER A 73 2.39 -12.45 -2.82
N ASP A 74 1.27 -12.75 -2.16
CA ASP A 74 1.22 -13.53 -0.92
C ASP A 74 1.60 -14.99 -1.20
N ALA A 75 2.89 -15.31 -1.18
CA ALA A 75 3.33 -16.68 -0.88
C ALA A 75 3.10 -16.95 0.62
N SER A 76 2.70 -18.17 0.97
CA SER A 76 2.23 -18.58 2.30
C SER A 76 3.20 -18.36 3.48
N HIS A 77 4.44 -17.96 3.22
CA HIS A 77 5.43 -17.53 4.23
C HIS A 77 6.24 -16.30 3.77
N SER A 78 5.65 -15.42 2.99
CA SER A 78 6.31 -14.21 2.52
C SER A 78 6.46 -13.17 3.64
N ASP A 79 7.54 -12.38 3.59
CA ASP A 79 7.73 -11.22 4.48
C ASP A 79 6.53 -10.27 4.42
N ARG A 80 5.84 -10.19 3.27
CA ARG A 80 4.58 -9.47 3.09
C ARG A 80 3.50 -9.92 4.07
N ALA A 81 3.27 -11.23 4.22
CA ALA A 81 2.24 -11.75 5.10
C ALA A 81 2.53 -11.43 6.58
N ARG A 82 3.81 -11.51 6.99
CA ARG A 82 4.26 -11.15 8.35
C ARG A 82 4.08 -9.66 8.63
N LEU A 83 4.54 -8.79 7.71
CA LEU A 83 4.41 -7.34 7.82
C LEU A 83 2.95 -6.87 7.76
N LYS A 84 2.12 -7.49 6.93
CA LYS A 84 0.67 -7.24 6.86
C LYS A 84 -0.02 -7.58 8.17
N THR A 85 0.30 -8.74 8.76
CA THR A 85 -0.26 -9.15 10.06
C THR A 85 0.12 -8.16 11.16
N LEU A 86 1.39 -7.74 11.18
CA LEU A 86 1.90 -6.74 12.11
C LEU A 86 1.19 -5.38 11.92
N ALA A 87 1.01 -4.95 10.68
CA ALA A 87 0.34 -3.69 10.35
C ALA A 87 -1.14 -3.68 10.75
N ILE A 88 -1.88 -4.76 10.46
CA ILE A 88 -3.29 -4.89 10.88
C ILE A 88 -3.39 -4.88 12.41
N GLY A 89 -2.48 -5.55 13.10
CA GLY A 89 -2.42 -5.56 14.57
C GLY A 89 -2.23 -4.16 15.16
N LEU A 90 -1.31 -3.38 14.59
CA LEU A 90 -1.08 -1.98 14.98
C LEU A 90 -2.27 -1.08 14.64
N ALA A 91 -2.84 -1.21 13.44
CA ALA A 91 -4.00 -0.43 13.00
C ALA A 91 -5.21 -0.61 13.94
N ASN A 92 -5.52 -1.86 14.31
CA ASN A 92 -6.61 -2.16 15.21
C ASN A 92 -6.39 -1.57 16.61
N ARG A 93 -5.16 -1.62 17.12
CA ARG A 93 -4.81 -1.02 18.41
C ARG A 93 -4.88 0.50 18.39
N TYR A 94 -4.30 1.13 17.39
CA TYR A 94 -4.26 2.60 17.28
C TYR A 94 -5.62 3.19 16.93
N ARG A 95 -6.56 2.40 16.42
CA ARG A 95 -7.96 2.80 16.29
C ARG A 95 -8.68 2.87 17.63
N ASN A 96 -8.35 1.98 18.56
CA ASN A 96 -8.97 1.89 19.88
C ASN A 96 -8.31 2.81 20.93
N GLN A 97 -7.10 3.29 20.64
CA GLN A 97 -6.34 4.20 21.50
C GLN A 97 -6.27 5.58 20.85
N ALA A 98 -6.42 6.65 21.64
CA ALA A 98 -6.18 8.01 21.16
C ALA A 98 -4.67 8.26 21.01
N VAL A 99 -4.06 7.64 20.00
CA VAL A 99 -2.63 7.75 19.73
C VAL A 99 -2.33 9.06 19.02
N GLU A 100 -1.35 9.81 19.54
CA GLU A 100 -0.79 10.97 18.85
C GLU A 100 0.28 10.49 17.87
N THR A 101 -0.02 10.56 16.56
CA THR A 101 0.97 10.40 15.48
C THR A 101 0.77 11.51 14.46
N SER A 102 1.82 11.78 13.69
CA SER A 102 1.76 12.72 12.57
C SER A 102 0.64 12.32 11.60
N ARG A 103 -0.17 13.30 11.20
CA ARG A 103 -1.29 13.09 10.26
C ARG A 103 -0.79 12.48 8.95
N GLN A 104 0.36 12.95 8.46
CA GLN A 104 0.98 12.50 7.22
C GLN A 104 1.40 11.03 7.31
N VAL A 105 2.11 10.64 8.38
CA VAL A 105 2.57 9.26 8.61
C VAL A 105 1.37 8.31 8.70
N ARG A 106 0.32 8.73 9.41
CA ARG A 106 -0.93 7.97 9.53
C ARG A 106 -1.66 7.83 8.20
N SER A 107 -1.75 8.90 7.41
CA SER A 107 -2.40 8.83 6.09
C SER A 107 -1.65 7.91 5.13
N THR A 108 -0.31 7.96 5.11
CA THR A 108 0.51 7.03 4.32
C THR A 108 0.30 5.59 4.76
N PHE A 109 0.25 5.35 6.07
CA PHE A 109 0.03 4.01 6.62
C PHE A 109 -1.31 3.41 6.20
N HIS A 110 -2.41 4.15 6.33
CA HIS A 110 -3.72 3.67 5.89
C HIS A 110 -3.77 3.45 4.38
N LEU A 111 -3.18 4.35 3.60
CA LEU A 111 -3.12 4.20 2.15
C LEU A 111 -2.32 2.95 1.72
N LEU A 112 -1.21 2.63 2.42
CA LEU A 112 -0.46 1.39 2.19
C LEU A 112 -1.28 0.14 2.57
N LEU A 113 -2.11 0.20 3.62
CA LEU A 113 -3.02 -0.89 3.96
C LEU A 113 -4.09 -1.10 2.89
N ASP A 114 -4.69 -0.02 2.37
CA ASP A 114 -5.67 -0.11 1.29
C ASP A 114 -5.04 -0.65 0.00
N LEU A 115 -3.78 -0.28 -0.26
CA LEU A 115 -3.01 -0.84 -1.37
C LEU A 115 -2.71 -2.33 -1.19
N LEU A 116 -2.44 -2.82 0.03
CA LEU A 116 -2.31 -4.26 0.26
C LEU A 116 -3.59 -5.00 -0.12
N VAL A 117 -4.76 -4.46 0.26
CA VAL A 117 -6.06 -5.04 -0.11
C VAL A 117 -6.25 -5.02 -1.63
N PHE A 118 -5.92 -3.93 -2.29
CA PHE A 118 -5.95 -3.85 -3.75
C PHE A 118 -5.09 -4.94 -4.41
N PHE A 119 -3.82 -5.07 -4.00
CA PHE A 119 -2.92 -6.07 -4.57
C PHE A 119 -3.33 -7.51 -4.23
N ASP A 120 -3.96 -7.76 -3.07
CA ASP A 120 -4.55 -9.06 -2.76
C ASP A 120 -5.65 -9.42 -3.76
N LEU A 121 -6.55 -8.48 -4.05
CA LEU A 121 -7.64 -8.67 -5.03
C LEU A 121 -7.09 -8.86 -6.45
N TYR A 122 -6.04 -8.10 -6.80
CA TYR A 122 -5.32 -8.22 -8.06
C TYR A 122 -4.72 -9.63 -8.24
N HIS A 123 -4.00 -10.14 -7.23
CA HIS A 123 -3.38 -11.47 -7.25
C HIS A 123 -4.42 -12.59 -7.18
N ALA A 124 -5.54 -12.38 -6.46
CA ALA A 124 -6.69 -13.29 -6.43
C ALA A 124 -7.55 -13.27 -7.71
N ASN A 125 -7.15 -12.48 -8.71
CA ASN A 125 -7.84 -12.30 -9.99
C ASN A 125 -9.31 -11.86 -9.85
N ARG A 126 -9.63 -11.10 -8.79
CA ARG A 126 -10.96 -10.50 -8.56
C ARG A 126 -11.05 -9.15 -9.26
N VAL A 127 -11.29 -9.19 -10.57
CA VAL A 127 -11.13 -8.01 -11.45
C VAL A 127 -12.03 -6.84 -11.06
N GLU A 128 -13.35 -7.08 -10.89
CA GLU A 128 -14.31 -6.02 -10.57
C GLU A 128 -14.01 -5.36 -9.23
N GLN A 129 -13.84 -6.16 -8.17
CA GLN A 129 -13.53 -5.68 -6.82
C GLN A 129 -12.22 -4.89 -6.78
N ALA A 130 -11.19 -5.35 -7.49
CA ALA A 130 -9.90 -4.66 -7.53
C ALA A 130 -10.02 -3.28 -8.22
N LEU A 131 -10.81 -3.17 -9.29
CA LEU A 131 -11.07 -1.91 -9.96
C LEU A 131 -11.90 -0.94 -9.11
N ASP A 132 -12.88 -1.45 -8.36
CA ASP A 132 -13.68 -0.65 -7.43
C ASP A 132 -12.78 -0.03 -6.35
N VAL A 133 -11.91 -0.82 -5.73
CA VAL A 133 -10.96 -0.33 -4.71
C VAL A 133 -10.00 0.73 -5.30
N VAL A 134 -9.46 0.54 -6.51
CA VAL A 134 -8.59 1.56 -7.15
C VAL A 134 -9.34 2.86 -7.42
N ASN A 135 -10.60 2.76 -7.84
CA ASN A 135 -11.43 3.92 -8.09
C ASN A 135 -11.78 4.65 -6.78
N GLU A 136 -12.01 3.92 -5.68
CA GLU A 136 -12.23 4.50 -4.35
C GLU A 136 -10.98 5.19 -3.80
N LEU A 137 -9.79 4.61 -4.03
CA LEU A 137 -8.52 5.19 -3.63
C LEU A 137 -8.23 6.54 -4.31
N GLN A 138 -8.90 6.82 -5.44
CA GLN A 138 -8.83 8.11 -6.15
C GLN A 138 -7.39 8.55 -6.48
N MET A 139 -6.44 7.63 -6.57
CA MET A 139 -5.04 7.95 -6.90
C MET A 139 -4.80 8.09 -8.39
N LEU A 140 -5.55 7.33 -9.19
CA LEU A 140 -5.42 7.31 -10.64
C LEU A 140 -6.53 8.12 -11.32
N PRO A 141 -6.26 8.74 -12.49
CA PRO A 141 -7.28 9.44 -13.25
C PRO A 141 -8.12 8.48 -14.09
N SER A 142 -9.44 8.47 -13.89
CA SER A 142 -10.37 7.67 -14.70
C SER A 142 -10.61 8.28 -16.10
N THR A 143 -10.44 9.60 -16.24
CA THR A 143 -10.57 10.34 -17.51
C THR A 143 -9.36 11.23 -17.76
N THR A 144 -9.15 11.60 -19.03
CA THR A 144 -8.05 12.47 -19.45
C THR A 144 -8.13 13.87 -18.84
N GLU A 145 -9.33 14.38 -18.50
CA GLU A 145 -9.46 15.70 -17.87
C GLU A 145 -8.93 15.71 -16.43
N GLN A 146 -9.01 14.58 -15.73
CA GLN A 146 -8.58 14.46 -14.34
C GLN A 146 -7.05 14.35 -14.20
N VAL A 147 -6.33 14.05 -15.29
CA VAL A 147 -4.90 13.75 -15.28
C VAL A 147 -4.11 14.85 -14.57
N GLN A 148 -4.30 16.11 -14.94
CA GLN A 148 -3.51 17.22 -14.40
C GLN A 148 -3.76 17.47 -12.91
N SER A 149 -5.02 17.28 -12.47
CA SER A 149 -5.38 17.35 -11.05
C SER A 149 -4.71 16.23 -10.26
N LYS A 150 -4.79 14.98 -10.75
CA LYS A 150 -4.14 13.83 -10.11
C LYS A 150 -2.62 13.96 -10.09
N VAL A 151 -1.98 14.54 -11.11
CA VAL A 151 -0.53 14.82 -11.12
C VAL A 151 -0.15 15.83 -10.03
N THR A 152 -1.03 16.80 -9.74
CA THR A 152 -0.80 17.78 -8.67
C THR A 152 -0.92 17.13 -7.29
N ILE A 153 -1.97 16.33 -7.07
CA ILE A 153 -2.14 15.54 -5.84
C ILE A 153 -0.97 14.58 -5.66
N PHE A 154 -0.51 13.97 -6.76
CA PHE A 154 0.59 13.03 -6.76
C PHE A 154 1.88 13.61 -6.14
N LYS A 155 2.16 14.91 -6.35
CA LYS A 155 3.31 15.61 -5.75
C LYS A 155 3.23 15.72 -4.22
N THR A 156 2.03 15.61 -3.65
CA THR A 156 1.81 15.70 -2.19
C THR A 156 1.97 14.37 -1.47
N TYR A 157 2.03 13.24 -2.19
CA TYR A 157 2.23 11.93 -1.59
C TYR A 157 3.64 11.75 -1.05
N SER A 158 3.76 10.94 0.01
CA SER A 158 5.05 10.54 0.58
C SER A 158 5.85 9.66 -0.39
N ASP A 159 7.17 9.60 -0.21
CA ASP A 159 8.05 8.85 -1.11
C ASP A 159 7.67 7.36 -1.23
N GLU A 160 7.16 6.76 -0.15
CA GLU A 160 6.73 5.36 -0.12
C GLU A 160 5.58 5.07 -1.09
N ILE A 161 4.61 5.99 -1.17
CA ILE A 161 3.48 5.86 -2.11
C ILE A 161 3.95 6.13 -3.54
N ARG A 162 4.84 7.12 -3.72
CA ARG A 162 5.39 7.47 -5.03
C ARG A 162 6.17 6.31 -5.65
N GLN A 163 6.92 5.56 -4.86
CA GLN A 163 7.64 4.36 -5.33
C GLN A 163 6.71 3.27 -5.86
N ASN A 164 5.52 3.12 -5.26
CA ASN A 164 4.54 2.10 -5.64
C ASN A 164 3.68 2.47 -6.86
N ILE A 165 3.73 3.72 -7.36
CA ILE A 165 2.81 4.15 -8.44
C ILE A 165 2.97 3.31 -9.72
N SER A 166 4.21 2.90 -10.03
CA SER A 166 4.51 2.13 -11.24
C SER A 166 3.77 0.80 -11.23
N ASP A 167 3.82 0.11 -10.08
CA ASP A 167 3.18 -1.18 -9.89
C ASP A 167 1.64 -1.04 -9.88
N ILE A 168 1.13 0.03 -9.26
CA ILE A 168 -0.31 0.32 -9.22
C ILE A 168 -0.84 0.58 -10.63
N LEU A 169 -0.12 1.36 -11.45
CA LEU A 169 -0.46 1.63 -12.84
C LEU A 169 -0.49 0.34 -13.68
N LEU A 170 0.56 -0.48 -13.56
CA LEU A 170 0.67 -1.74 -14.28
C LEU A 170 -0.41 -2.74 -13.87
N ALA A 171 -0.68 -2.86 -12.57
CA ALA A 171 -1.75 -3.73 -12.05
C ALA A 171 -3.11 -3.28 -12.58
N THR A 172 -3.41 -1.98 -12.51
CA THR A 172 -4.67 -1.41 -13.01
C THR A 172 -4.84 -1.64 -14.51
N MET A 173 -3.81 -1.37 -15.32
CA MET A 173 -3.85 -1.65 -16.76
C MET A 173 -4.05 -3.14 -17.07
N THR A 174 -3.42 -4.01 -16.29
CA THR A 174 -3.57 -5.46 -16.45
C THR A 174 -5.01 -5.89 -16.13
N LEU A 175 -5.62 -5.32 -15.08
CA LEU A 175 -7.03 -5.56 -14.73
C LEU A 175 -7.99 -5.10 -15.82
N LEU A 176 -7.80 -3.89 -16.36
CA LEU A 176 -8.58 -3.38 -17.49
C LEU A 176 -8.48 -4.29 -18.72
N THR A 177 -7.28 -4.79 -19.00
CA THR A 177 -7.04 -5.70 -20.13
C THR A 177 -7.77 -7.03 -19.92
N ARG A 178 -7.73 -7.57 -18.70
CA ARG A 178 -8.46 -8.79 -18.33
C ARG A 178 -9.97 -8.60 -18.44
N GLN A 179 -10.50 -7.46 -17.98
CA GLN A 179 -11.93 -7.14 -18.09
C GLN A 179 -12.37 -7.10 -19.56
N CYS A 180 -11.62 -6.43 -20.42
CA CYS A 180 -11.89 -6.41 -21.87
C CYS A 180 -11.89 -7.81 -22.49
N LYS A 181 -10.85 -8.61 -22.22
CA LYS A 181 -10.72 -9.97 -22.78
C LYS A 181 -11.81 -10.91 -22.27
N GLN A 182 -12.20 -10.81 -21.00
CA GLN A 182 -13.30 -11.59 -20.44
C GLN A 182 -14.61 -11.27 -21.17
N GLN A 183 -14.94 -9.98 -21.35
CA GLN A 183 -16.16 -9.56 -22.05
C GLN A 183 -16.16 -9.97 -23.54
N GLN A 184 -15.02 -9.88 -24.24
CA GLN A 184 -14.90 -10.35 -25.62
C GLN A 184 -15.13 -11.87 -25.76
N ASN A 185 -14.63 -12.67 -24.81
CA ASN A 185 -14.85 -14.12 -24.81
C ASN A 185 -16.31 -14.49 -24.54
N LEU A 186 -17.00 -13.76 -23.66
CA LEU A 186 -18.46 -13.94 -23.46
C LEU A 186 -19.26 -13.53 -24.71
N ASN A 187 -18.88 -12.45 -25.39
CA ASN A 187 -19.58 -11.92 -26.56
C ASN A 187 -19.46 -12.78 -27.83
N LYS A 188 -18.49 -13.70 -27.93
CA LYS A 188 -18.45 -14.70 -29.02
C LYS A 188 -19.64 -15.66 -28.98
N SER A 189 -20.37 -15.74 -27.86
CA SER A 189 -21.53 -16.61 -27.68
C SER A 189 -22.87 -15.88 -27.82
N VAL A 190 -22.96 -14.56 -27.58
CA VAL A 190 -24.21 -13.79 -27.61
C VAL A 190 -23.90 -12.36 -28.08
N THR A 191 -24.60 -11.90 -29.12
CA THR A 191 -24.53 -10.55 -29.69
C THR A 191 -25.13 -9.51 -28.74
N THR A 192 -24.39 -9.13 -27.68
CA THR A 192 -24.80 -8.06 -26.76
C THR A 192 -23.98 -6.79 -26.97
N LYS A 193 -24.69 -5.68 -27.24
CA LYS A 193 -24.13 -4.33 -27.41
C LYS A 193 -23.37 -3.82 -26.17
N SER A 194 -23.61 -4.43 -25.00
CA SER A 194 -23.09 -4.01 -23.69
C SER A 194 -21.57 -4.20 -23.54
N GLY A 195 -21.01 -5.26 -24.11
CA GLY A 195 -19.56 -5.54 -23.97
C GLY A 195 -18.66 -4.56 -24.75
N ASP A 196 -19.17 -3.97 -25.83
CA ASP A 196 -18.45 -2.94 -26.60
C ASP A 196 -18.28 -1.64 -25.79
N TYR A 197 -19.29 -1.25 -25.01
CA TYR A 197 -19.23 -0.06 -24.15
C TYR A 197 -18.26 -0.24 -22.98
N LEU A 198 -18.22 -1.42 -22.35
CA LEU A 198 -17.26 -1.74 -21.28
C LEU A 198 -15.81 -1.69 -21.80
N CYS A 199 -15.54 -2.30 -22.96
CA CYS A 199 -14.22 -2.24 -23.57
C CYS A 199 -13.86 -0.81 -24.03
N ALA A 200 -14.82 -0.03 -24.50
CA ALA A 200 -14.59 1.38 -24.84
C ALA A 200 -14.23 2.21 -23.60
N ASN A 201 -14.93 2.00 -22.48
CA ASN A 201 -14.64 2.70 -21.21
C ASN A 201 -13.28 2.29 -20.63
N ALA A 202 -12.95 1.00 -20.64
CA ALA A 202 -11.63 0.52 -20.22
C ALA A 202 -10.50 1.11 -21.08
N ARG A 203 -10.71 1.24 -22.39
CA ARG A 203 -9.76 1.93 -23.29
C ARG A 203 -9.62 3.43 -22.98
N ARG A 204 -10.72 4.12 -22.66
CA ARG A 204 -10.64 5.53 -22.24
C ARG A 204 -9.85 5.68 -20.94
N TYR A 205 -10.06 4.78 -19.99
CA TYR A 205 -9.29 4.76 -18.75
C TYR A 205 -7.81 4.46 -19.03
N ALA A 206 -7.50 3.46 -19.84
CA ALA A 206 -6.14 3.13 -20.25
C ALA A 206 -5.38 4.34 -20.84
N ARG A 207 -6.01 5.11 -21.73
CA ARG A 207 -5.44 6.34 -22.29
C ARG A 207 -5.16 7.41 -21.23
N ALA A 208 -6.07 7.57 -20.27
CA ALA A 208 -5.86 8.48 -19.14
C ALA A 208 -4.65 8.05 -18.30
N LEU A 209 -4.49 6.74 -18.05
CA LEU A 209 -3.34 6.19 -17.32
C LEU A 209 -2.01 6.40 -18.06
N ILE A 210 -1.97 6.23 -19.38
CA ILE A 210 -0.76 6.47 -20.19
C ILE A 210 -0.40 7.95 -20.19
N THR A 211 -1.39 8.83 -20.37
CA THR A 211 -1.17 10.28 -20.33
C THR A 211 -0.65 10.70 -18.94
N PHE A 212 -1.24 10.15 -17.88
CA PHE A 212 -0.79 10.36 -16.51
C PHE A 212 0.65 9.90 -16.29
N ALA A 213 0.98 8.68 -16.72
CA ALA A 213 2.34 8.13 -16.66
C ALA A 213 3.37 9.02 -17.36
N GLY A 214 3.01 9.60 -18.52
CA GLY A 214 3.88 10.52 -19.27
C GLY A 214 4.06 11.91 -18.64
N MET A 215 3.13 12.34 -17.77
CA MET A 215 3.19 13.64 -17.10
C MET A 215 3.83 13.58 -15.69
N LEU A 216 4.21 12.39 -15.22
CA LEU A 216 4.87 12.25 -13.92
C LEU A 216 6.26 12.89 -13.92
N PRO A 217 6.65 13.56 -12.82
CA PRO A 217 7.92 14.32 -12.74
C PRO A 217 9.18 13.44 -12.70
N TYR A 218 9.05 12.15 -12.45
CA TYR A 218 10.13 11.17 -12.58
C TYR A 218 9.76 10.19 -13.68
N HIS A 219 10.76 9.75 -14.44
CA HIS A 219 10.56 8.68 -15.40
C HIS A 219 10.24 7.40 -14.63
N LEU A 220 9.07 6.83 -14.88
CA LEU A 220 8.80 5.44 -14.54
C LEU A 220 9.93 4.58 -15.15
N PRO A 221 10.28 3.43 -14.53
CA PRO A 221 11.24 2.50 -15.13
C PRO A 221 10.88 2.29 -16.60
N GLY A 222 11.84 2.41 -17.53
CA GLY A 222 11.54 2.49 -18.98
C GLY A 222 10.69 1.32 -19.53
N ASP A 223 10.71 0.18 -18.85
CA ASP A 223 9.85 -0.98 -19.14
C ASP A 223 8.37 -0.76 -18.77
N ALA A 224 8.07 0.01 -17.73
CA ALA A 224 6.71 0.26 -17.28
C ALA A 224 5.88 0.99 -18.35
N THR A 225 6.38 2.10 -18.92
CA THR A 225 5.67 2.82 -19.98
C THR A 225 5.49 1.97 -21.24
N ALA A 226 6.49 1.18 -21.61
CA ALA A 226 6.41 0.26 -22.75
C ALA A 226 5.35 -0.83 -22.51
N ARG A 227 5.31 -1.41 -21.31
CA ARG A 227 4.26 -2.37 -20.89
C ARG A 227 2.87 -1.75 -20.87
N LEU A 228 2.71 -0.51 -20.40
CA LEU A 228 1.41 0.17 -20.40
C LEU A 228 0.87 0.30 -21.82
N VAL A 229 1.72 0.70 -22.78
CA VAL A 229 1.35 0.78 -24.22
C VAL A 229 1.07 -0.61 -24.78
N GLN A 230 1.89 -1.61 -24.47
CA GLN A 230 1.67 -2.98 -24.93
C GLN A 230 0.32 -3.55 -24.43
N LEU A 231 -0.05 -3.27 -23.18
CA LEU A 231 -1.33 -3.67 -22.61
C LEU A 231 -2.50 -2.94 -23.27
N GLU A 232 -2.37 -1.65 -23.60
CA GLU A 232 -3.40 -0.93 -24.37
C GLU A 232 -3.61 -1.54 -25.76
N VAL A 233 -2.53 -1.88 -26.48
CA VAL A 233 -2.61 -2.55 -27.80
C VAL A 233 -3.26 -3.93 -27.68
N GLN A 234 -3.12 -4.63 -26.56
CA GLN A 234 -3.84 -5.89 -26.35
C GLN A 234 -5.35 -5.72 -26.10
N MET A 235 -5.83 -4.48 -25.91
CA MET A 235 -7.26 -4.17 -25.81
C MET A 235 -7.88 -3.76 -27.16
N THR A 236 -7.08 -3.56 -28.22
CA THR A 236 -7.55 -3.30 -29.59
C THR A 236 -7.77 -4.60 -30.35
#